data_AF-A0A4P9Z4I6-F1
#
_entry.id   AF-A0A4P9Z4I6-F1
#
_cell.length_a   1.000
_cell.length_b   1.000
_cell.length_c   1.000
_cell.angle_alpha   90.00
_cell.angle_beta   90.00
_cell.angle_gamma   90.00
#
_symmetry.space_group_name_H-M   'P 1'
#
loop_
_entity.id
_entity.type
_entity.pdbx_description
1 polymer ?
#
loop_
_entity_poly.entity_id
_entity_poly.type
_entity_poly.pdbx_seq_one_letter_code
_entity_poly.pdbx_strand_id
1 'polypeptide(L)'
;MATARIFSKRLLQLSRLQYKAEDFQTSFVNGHWRQPRIGPRRQADLRKACLLEGRDPASHGLPEPKQHKPLRVKPPKGTKYQRNYEERKAKVEKSLSDMPTKITEWKEVRGMRA
;
A
#
# COMPACT_ATOMS: atom_id res chain seq x y z
N MET A 1 17.65 -19.52 12.39
CA MET A 1 16.73 -20.65 12.15
C MET A 1 15.42 -20.35 12.87
N ALA A 2 14.33 -20.10 12.14
CA ALA A 2 13.04 -19.85 12.78
C ALA A 2 12.57 -21.14 13.46
N THR A 3 12.35 -21.10 14.78
CA THR A 3 11.80 -22.24 15.53
C THR A 3 10.44 -22.63 14.95
N ALA A 4 10.25 -23.92 14.64
CA ALA A 4 8.95 -24.42 14.20
C ALA A 4 7.88 -24.02 15.22
N ARG A 5 6.80 -23.37 14.74
CA ARG A 5 5.72 -22.93 15.63
C ARG A 5 5.05 -24.15 16.24
N ILE A 6 5.10 -24.26 17.57
CA ILE A 6 4.41 -25.34 18.29
C ILE A 6 2.91 -25.03 18.26
N PHE A 7 2.14 -25.83 17.54
CA PHE A 7 0.67 -25.76 17.54
C PHE A 7 0.10 -26.64 18.64
N SER A 8 -1.02 -26.21 19.23
CA SER A 8 -1.73 -27.02 20.22
C SER A 8 -2.38 -28.23 19.55
N LYS A 9 -2.50 -29.33 20.30
CA LYS A 9 -3.18 -30.56 19.84
C LYS A 9 -4.59 -30.27 19.30
N ARG A 10 -5.33 -29.37 19.96
CA ARG A 10 -6.66 -28.95 19.52
C ARG A 10 -6.65 -28.30 18.15
N LEU A 11 -5.64 -27.47 17.85
CA LEU A 11 -5.55 -26.80 16.56
C LEU A 11 -5.19 -27.78 15.45
N LEU A 12 -4.30 -28.73 15.73
CA LEU A 12 -3.98 -29.83 14.81
C LEU A 12 -5.18 -30.72 14.52
N GLN A 13 -6.04 -30.98 15.51
CA GLN A 13 -7.29 -31.70 15.27
C GLN A 13 -8.25 -30.90 14.37
N LEU A 14 -8.36 -29.59 14.62
CA LEU A 14 -9.21 -28.71 13.82
C LEU A 14 -8.74 -28.60 12.36
N SER A 15 -7.43 -28.61 12.09
CA SER A 15 -6.90 -28.58 10.71
C SER A 15 -7.26 -29.81 9.88
N ARG A 16 -7.74 -30.89 10.50
CA ARG A 16 -8.18 -32.12 9.81
C ARG A 16 -9.65 -32.07 9.39
N LEU A 17 -10.42 -31.13 9.91
CA LEU A 17 -11.84 -30.99 9.60
C LEU A 17 -12.03 -30.45 8.18
N GLN A 18 -13.20 -30.72 7.61
CA GLN A 18 -13.64 -30.13 6.35
C GLN A 18 -14.49 -28.89 6.63
N TYR A 19 -14.14 -27.78 6.00
CA TYR A 19 -14.82 -26.49 6.17
C TYR A 19 -15.61 -26.11 4.92
N LYS A 20 -16.73 -25.41 5.12
CA LYS A 20 -17.53 -24.86 4.01
C LYS A 20 -17.03 -23.45 3.70
N ALA A 21 -17.19 -23.01 2.45
CA ALA A 21 -16.84 -21.64 2.05
C ALA A 21 -17.53 -20.55 2.90
N GLU A 22 -18.77 -20.82 3.31
CA GLU A 22 -19.59 -19.95 4.17
C GLU A 22 -18.97 -19.70 5.54
N ASP A 23 -18.19 -20.65 6.09
CA ASP A 23 -17.56 -20.50 7.41
C ASP A 23 -16.53 -19.35 7.42
N PHE A 24 -16.05 -18.93 6.25
CA PHE A 24 -15.02 -17.91 6.08
C PHE A 24 -15.56 -16.56 5.61
N GLN A 25 -16.84 -16.49 5.23
CA GLN A 25 -17.48 -15.28 4.71
C GLN A 25 -18.37 -14.63 5.77
N THR A 26 -18.53 -13.31 5.67
CA THR A 26 -19.50 -12.56 6.49
C THR A 26 -20.89 -12.74 5.92
N SER A 27 -21.89 -12.92 6.79
CA SER A 27 -23.30 -12.99 6.39
C SER A 27 -24.06 -11.74 6.83
N PHE A 28 -25.00 -11.26 6.02
CA PHE A 28 -25.87 -10.15 6.38
C PHE A 28 -27.19 -10.69 6.91
N VAL A 29 -27.49 -10.44 8.19
CA VAL A 29 -28.66 -10.99 8.89
C VAL A 29 -29.30 -9.89 9.74
N ASN A 30 -30.60 -9.66 9.54
CA ASN A 30 -31.40 -8.67 10.29
C ASN A 30 -30.79 -7.26 10.30
N GLY A 31 -30.36 -6.77 9.13
CA GLY A 31 -29.78 -5.42 8.99
C GLY A 31 -28.33 -5.28 9.46
N HIS A 32 -27.69 -6.37 9.90
CA HIS A 32 -26.33 -6.34 10.46
C HIS A 32 -25.42 -7.35 9.77
N TRP A 33 -24.16 -6.97 9.58
CA TRP A 33 -23.10 -7.88 9.14
C TRP A 33 -22.61 -8.73 10.31
N ARG A 34 -22.77 -10.05 10.20
CA ARG A 34 -22.22 -11.02 11.13
C ARG A 34 -20.80 -11.39 10.72
N GLN A 35 -19.92 -11.52 11.70
CA GLN A 35 -18.55 -11.97 11.50
C GLN A 35 -18.53 -13.42 10.98
N PRO A 36 -17.50 -13.80 10.20
CA PRO A 36 -17.34 -15.19 9.78
C PRO A 36 -17.13 -16.09 11.00
N ARG A 37 -17.56 -17.35 10.89
CA ARG A 37 -17.34 -18.36 11.93
C ARG A 37 -15.85 -18.56 12.23
N ILE A 38 -15.02 -18.45 11.20
CA ILE A 38 -13.55 -18.56 11.29
C ILE A 38 -12.91 -17.26 10.82
N GLY A 39 -12.44 -16.46 11.77
CA GLY A 39 -11.73 -15.22 11.49
C GLY A 39 -10.37 -15.42 10.82
N PRO A 40 -9.79 -14.36 10.21
CA PRO A 40 -8.60 -14.45 9.35
C PRO A 40 -7.35 -14.96 10.08
N ARG A 41 -7.18 -14.63 11.36
CA ARG A 41 -6.06 -15.15 12.17
C ARG A 41 -6.16 -16.66 12.35
N ARG A 42 -7.35 -17.16 12.67
CA ARG A 42 -7.60 -18.60 12.84
C ARG A 42 -7.45 -19.34 11.52
N GLN A 43 -7.88 -18.76 10.40
CA GLN A 43 -7.60 -19.29 9.07
C GLN A 43 -6.10 -19.43 8.81
N ALA A 44 -5.31 -18.40 9.13
CA ALA A 44 -3.86 -18.43 8.95
C ALA A 44 -3.19 -19.49 9.83
N ASP A 45 -3.63 -19.66 11.08
CA ASP A 45 -3.10 -20.70 11.96
C ASP A 45 -3.48 -22.11 11.47
N LEU A 46 -4.71 -22.31 11.00
CA LEU A 46 -5.12 -23.60 10.40
C LEU A 46 -4.34 -23.90 9.12
N ARG A 47 -4.11 -22.92 8.23
CA ARG A 47 -3.27 -23.12 7.03
C ARG A 47 -1.86 -23.57 7.41
N LYS A 48 -1.23 -22.89 8.39
CA LYS A 48 0.11 -23.25 8.86
C LYS A 48 0.14 -24.64 9.50
N ALA A 49 -0.93 -25.04 10.19
CA ALA A 49 -1.06 -26.37 10.76
C ALA A 49 -1.23 -27.46 9.69
N CYS A 50 -2.05 -27.24 8.66
CA CYS A 50 -2.17 -28.15 7.52
C CYS A 50 -0.81 -28.35 6.83
N LEU A 51 -0.09 -27.25 6.56
CA LEU A 51 1.24 -27.30 5.95
C LEU A 51 2.26 -28.05 6.83
N LEU A 52 2.18 -27.92 8.15
CA LEU A 52 3.04 -28.66 9.08
C LEU A 52 2.75 -30.16 9.08
N GLU A 53 1.48 -30.56 8.93
CA GLU A 53 1.08 -31.98 8.79
C GLU A 53 1.28 -32.54 7.37
N GLY A 54 1.85 -31.76 6.43
CA GLY A 54 2.06 -32.17 5.04
C GLY A 54 0.77 -32.27 4.22
N ARG A 55 -0.29 -31.56 4.63
CA ARG A 55 -1.61 -31.56 3.97
C ARG A 55 -1.85 -30.26 3.23
N ASP A 56 -2.53 -30.37 2.10
CA ASP A 56 -2.96 -29.20 1.33
C ASP A 56 -4.13 -28.48 2.04
N PRO A 57 -3.98 -27.19 2.41
CA PRO A 57 -5.08 -26.42 2.99
C PRO A 57 -6.32 -26.33 2.09
N ALA A 58 -6.15 -26.30 0.76
CA ALA A 58 -7.26 -26.17 -0.18
C ALA A 58 -8.18 -27.41 -0.16
N SER A 59 -7.59 -28.60 -0.03
CA SER A 59 -8.31 -29.88 0.13
C SER A 59 -9.21 -29.93 1.37
N HIS A 60 -8.92 -29.13 2.40
CA HIS A 60 -9.71 -29.01 3.63
C HIS A 60 -10.76 -27.88 3.59
N GLY A 61 -10.95 -27.26 2.42
CA GLY A 61 -11.90 -26.18 2.21
C GLY A 61 -11.42 -24.81 2.68
N LEU A 62 -10.14 -24.65 3.06
CA LEU A 62 -9.61 -23.34 3.43
C LEU A 62 -9.42 -22.48 2.17
N PRO A 63 -9.83 -21.21 2.19
CA PRO A 63 -9.64 -20.33 1.05
C PRO A 63 -8.14 -20.09 0.80
N GLU A 64 -7.77 -19.80 -0.44
CA GLU A 64 -6.39 -19.46 -0.78
C GLU A 64 -5.91 -18.22 -0.01
N PRO A 65 -4.61 -18.14 0.34
CA PRO A 65 -4.06 -16.95 0.94
C PRO A 65 -4.14 -15.78 -0.05
N LYS A 66 -4.59 -14.62 0.43
CA LYS A 66 -4.63 -13.40 -0.37
C LYS A 66 -3.22 -13.04 -0.83
N GLN A 67 -3.01 -12.96 -2.14
CA GLN A 67 -1.72 -12.57 -2.71
C GLN A 67 -1.35 -11.15 -2.27
N HIS A 68 -0.08 -10.97 -1.89
CA HIS A 68 0.43 -9.66 -1.48
C HIS A 68 0.55 -8.76 -2.72
N LYS A 69 -0.23 -7.68 -2.75
CA LYS A 69 -0.13 -6.69 -3.83
C LYS A 69 1.24 -6.01 -3.78
N PRO A 70 1.89 -5.73 -4.92
CA PRO A 70 3.14 -4.98 -4.92
C PRO A 70 2.94 -3.60 -4.26
N LEU A 71 3.94 -3.18 -3.48
CA LEU A 71 3.81 -2.05 -2.55
C LEU A 71 3.50 -0.71 -3.26
N ARG A 72 4.00 -0.52 -4.49
CA ARG A 72 3.82 0.69 -5.28
C ARG A 72 3.89 0.37 -6.77
N VAL A 73 2.76 0.52 -7.45
CA VAL A 73 2.71 0.59 -8.93
C VAL A 73 2.79 2.04 -9.41
N LYS A 74 2.29 2.99 -8.60
CA LYS A 74 2.21 4.40 -8.97
C LYS A 74 3.56 5.10 -8.77
N PRO A 75 4.06 5.86 -9.76
CA PRO A 75 5.27 6.66 -9.59
C PRO A 75 5.08 7.71 -8.48
N PRO A 76 6.16 8.10 -7.79
CA PRO A 76 6.09 9.11 -6.75
C PRO A 76 5.69 10.47 -7.35
N LYS A 77 4.91 11.25 -6.60
CA LYS A 77 4.41 12.58 -7.00
C LYS A 77 5.53 13.61 -7.31
N GLY A 78 6.77 13.33 -6.93
CA GLY A 78 7.88 14.28 -6.97
C GLY A 78 7.83 15.31 -5.82
N THR A 79 8.99 15.89 -5.49
CA THR A 79 9.09 16.94 -4.47
C THR A 79 8.48 18.25 -4.96
N LYS A 80 8.23 19.22 -4.06
CA LYS A 80 7.76 20.56 -4.46
C LYS A 80 8.73 21.24 -5.45
N TYR A 81 10.03 21.08 -5.22
CA TYR A 81 11.06 21.66 -6.09
C TYR A 81 11.00 21.08 -7.52
N GLN A 82 10.92 19.76 -7.64
CA GLN A 82 10.83 19.09 -8.94
C GLN A 82 9.56 19.48 -9.70
N ARG A 83 8.43 19.58 -8.99
CA ARG A 83 7.14 19.97 -9.61
C ARG A 83 7.14 21.41 -10.12
N ASN A 84 7.84 22.32 -9.43
CA ASN A 84 7.83 23.75 -9.76
C ASN A 84 9.08 24.19 -10.52
N TYR A 85 9.92 23.26 -11.00
CA TYR A 85 11.19 23.57 -11.64
C TYR A 85 10.99 24.39 -12.92
N GLU A 86 10.07 23.97 -13.78
CA GLU A 86 9.77 24.65 -15.06
C GLU A 86 9.26 26.08 -14.86
N GLU A 87 8.34 26.28 -13.91
CA GLU A 87 7.83 27.61 -13.57
C GLU A 87 8.94 28.54 -13.07
N ARG A 88 9.84 28.02 -12.23
CA ARG A 88 11.00 28.78 -11.73
C ARG A 88 11.96 29.12 -12.86
N LYS A 89 12.23 28.19 -13.76
CA LYS A 89 13.09 28.39 -14.93
C LYS A 89 12.54 29.49 -15.83
N ALA A 90 11.25 29.42 -16.19
CA ALA A 90 10.59 30.44 -17.00
C ALA A 90 10.62 31.84 -16.34
N LYS A 91 10.44 31.91 -15.02
CA LYS A 91 10.53 33.19 -14.28
C LYS A 91 11.95 33.78 -14.33
N VAL A 92 12.98 32.94 -14.25
CA VAL A 92 14.37 33.38 -14.35
C VAL A 92 14.67 33.85 -15.78
N GLU A 93 14.28 33.10 -16.80
CA GLU A 93 14.46 33.47 -18.20
C GLU A 93 13.81 34.82 -18.53
N LYS A 94 12.57 35.03 -18.08
CA LYS A 94 11.89 36.33 -18.21
C LYS A 94 12.62 37.45 -17.47
N SER A 95 13.14 37.18 -16.28
CA SER A 95 13.88 38.19 -15.52
C SER A 95 15.20 38.57 -16.20
N LEU A 96 15.83 37.63 -16.89
CA LEU A 96 17.05 37.85 -17.68
C LEU A 96 16.74 38.64 -18.95
N SER A 97 15.63 38.36 -19.64
CA SER A 97 15.22 39.15 -20.81
C SER A 97 14.87 40.59 -20.44
N ASP A 98 14.22 40.79 -19.29
CA ASP A 98 13.80 42.10 -18.80
C ASP A 98 14.94 42.85 -18.07
N MET A 99 16.14 42.28 -18.00
CA MET A 99 17.27 42.86 -17.27
C MET A 99 17.77 44.18 -17.90
N PRO A 100 17.98 44.28 -19.23
CA PRO A 100 18.51 45.52 -19.84
C PRO A 100 17.58 46.71 -19.65
N THR A 101 16.27 46.51 -19.82
CA THR A 101 15.26 47.57 -19.64
C THR A 101 15.20 48.07 -18.21
N LYS A 102 15.27 47.18 -17.23
CA LYS A 102 15.33 47.58 -15.81
C LYS A 102 16.61 48.34 -15.46
N ILE A 103 17.72 48.00 -16.11
CA ILE A 103 18.99 48.72 -15.92
C ILE A 103 18.88 50.14 -16.48
N THR A 104 18.29 50.32 -17.68
CA THR A 104 18.11 51.66 -18.27
C THR A 104 17.17 52.52 -17.43
N GLU A 105 16.02 51.97 -17.03
CA GLU A 105 15.06 52.66 -16.14
C GLU A 105 15.74 53.09 -14.82
N TRP A 106 16.55 52.21 -14.22
CA TRP A 106 17.24 52.53 -12.97
C TRP A 106 18.31 53.62 -13.13
N LYS A 107 19.04 53.61 -14.25
CA LYS A 107 20.05 54.64 -14.57
C LYS A 107 19.40 56.01 -14.75
N GLU A 108 18.28 56.08 -15.47
CA GLU A 108 17.51 57.30 -15.70
C GLU A 108 16.98 57.90 -14.39
N VAL A 109 16.39 57.09 -13.51
CA VAL A 109 15.85 57.55 -12.22
C VAL A 109 16.94 58.11 -11.30
N ARG A 110 18.16 57.57 -11.34
CA ARG A 110 19.29 58.03 -10.51
C ARG A 110 20.16 59.12 -11.15
N GLY A 111 19.82 59.57 -12.37
CA GLY A 111 20.61 60.57 -13.08
C GLY A 111 22.03 60.10 -13.45
N MET A 112 22.29 58.79 -13.41
CA MET A 112 23.54 58.23 -13.91
C MET A 112 23.41 58.12 -15.42
N ARG A 113 24.22 58.89 -16.17
CA ARG A 113 24.20 58.90 -17.64
C ARG A 113 24.26 57.45 -18.18
N ALA A 114 23.42 57.20 -19.18
CA ALA A 114 23.26 55.91 -19.86
C ALA A 114 24.59 55.29 -20.27
#